data_AF-A0A2K6FVP9-F1
#
_entry.id   AF-A0A2K6FVP9-F1
#
_cell.length_a   1.000
_cell.length_b   1.000
_cell.length_c   1.000
_cell.angle_alpha   90.00
_cell.angle_beta   90.00
_cell.angle_gamma   90.00
#
_symmetry.space_group_name_H-M   'P 1'
#
loop_
_entity.id
_entity.type
_entity.pdbx_description
1 polymer ?
#
loop_
_entity_poly.entity_id
_entity_poly.type
_entity_poly.pdbx_seq_one_letter_code
_entity_poly.pdbx_strand_id
1 'polypeptide(L)'
;MSVTGWPQGVNQFGNKYIQQTKPLTLQRTINPYPLTNYTFGTKEPLYEKDSSVAARFQRMTEEFDNIGMTRTVEGVLTVHEHRLPHVLLLHRFNFIYN
;
A
#
# COMPACT_ATOMS: atom_id res chain seq x y z
N MET A 1 9.38 -63.46 28.24
CA MET A 1 10.12 -63.13 27.00
C MET A 1 9.31 -63.64 25.83
N SER A 2 8.71 -62.76 25.04
CA SER A 2 8.34 -63.05 23.64
C SER A 2 7.78 -61.77 23.02
N VAL A 3 8.68 -61.09 22.33
CA VAL A 3 8.44 -59.99 21.40
C VAL A 3 7.61 -60.50 20.22
N THR A 4 6.43 -59.93 20.01
CA THR A 4 5.78 -59.93 18.68
C THR A 4 5.01 -58.64 18.52
N GLY A 5 5.74 -57.55 18.26
CA GLY A 5 5.18 -56.31 17.74
C GLY A 5 4.96 -56.42 16.24
N TRP A 6 3.88 -55.83 15.75
CA TRP A 6 3.57 -55.69 14.33
C TRP A 6 4.68 -54.88 13.62
N PRO A 7 5.01 -55.19 12.34
CA PRO A 7 6.11 -54.53 11.66
C PRO A 7 5.80 -53.04 11.47
N GLN A 8 6.62 -52.19 12.10
CA GLN A 8 6.72 -50.79 11.72
C GLN A 8 7.48 -50.71 10.40
N GLY A 9 6.88 -50.05 9.41
CA GLY A 9 7.58 -49.67 8.18
C GLY A 9 6.86 -50.07 6.91
N VAL A 10 5.76 -49.38 6.59
CA VAL A 10 5.41 -49.15 5.20
C VAL A 10 5.68 -47.67 4.96
N ASN A 11 6.73 -47.38 4.18
CA ASN A 11 6.93 -46.06 3.60
C ASN A 11 5.69 -45.73 2.78
N GLN A 12 4.80 -44.93 3.37
CA GLN A 12 3.72 -44.30 2.63
C GLN A 12 4.38 -43.29 1.70
N PHE A 13 4.67 -43.72 0.48
CA PHE A 13 4.82 -42.83 -0.68
C PHE A 13 3.46 -42.20 -0.95
N GLY A 14 2.96 -41.40 -0.02
CA GLY A 14 1.81 -40.54 -0.21
C GLY A 14 2.27 -39.40 -1.11
N ASN A 15 1.68 -39.33 -2.31
CA ASN A 15 1.81 -38.16 -3.17
C ASN A 15 1.34 -36.93 -2.38
N LYS A 16 2.29 -36.18 -1.81
CA LYS A 16 2.00 -34.94 -1.11
C LYS A 16 1.59 -33.94 -2.17
N TYR A 17 0.30 -33.60 -2.22
CA TYR A 17 -0.17 -32.52 -3.08
C TYR A 17 0.62 -31.25 -2.77
N ILE A 18 1.20 -30.65 -3.80
CA ILE A 18 1.91 -29.38 -3.67
C ILE A 18 0.90 -28.37 -3.15
N GLN A 19 1.16 -27.79 -1.98
CA GLN A 19 0.28 -26.78 -1.41
C GLN A 19 0.27 -25.56 -2.34
N GLN A 20 -0.92 -25.18 -2.78
CA GLN A 20 -1.13 -24.01 -3.61
C GLN A 20 -0.74 -22.75 -2.82
N THR A 21 -0.13 -21.79 -3.50
CA THR A 21 0.19 -20.50 -2.90
C THR A 21 -1.09 -19.81 -2.42
N LYS A 22 -1.00 -19.15 -1.26
CA LYS A 22 -2.14 -18.42 -0.67
C LYS A 22 -2.66 -17.37 -1.66
N PRO A 23 -3.99 -17.18 -1.75
CA PRO A 23 -4.55 -16.19 -2.65
C PRO A 23 -4.12 -14.78 -2.23
N LEU A 24 -3.93 -13.88 -3.20
CA LEU A 24 -3.51 -12.49 -2.95
C LEU A 24 -4.53 -11.67 -2.15
N THR A 25 -5.78 -12.13 -2.11
CA THR A 25 -6.84 -11.56 -1.26
C THR A 25 -6.64 -11.89 0.22
N LEU A 26 -5.95 -12.99 0.53
CA LEU A 26 -5.60 -13.40 1.90
C LEU A 26 -4.25 -12.84 2.32
N GLN A 27 -3.26 -12.86 1.43
CA GLN A 27 -1.92 -12.38 1.72
C GLN A 27 -1.30 -11.74 0.48
N ARG A 28 -1.04 -10.43 0.57
CA ARG A 28 -0.32 -9.68 -0.46
C ARG A 28 1.05 -9.26 0.06
N THR A 29 2.08 -9.91 -0.45
CA THR A 29 3.47 -9.52 -0.18
C THR A 29 3.85 -8.34 -1.06
N ILE A 30 4.41 -7.30 -0.45
CA ILE A 30 5.00 -6.15 -1.14
C ILE A 30 6.48 -6.05 -0.76
N ASN A 31 7.31 -5.60 -1.70
CA ASN A 31 8.75 -5.48 -1.50
C ASN A 31 9.12 -4.00 -1.41
N PRO A 32 9.26 -3.43 -0.20
CA PRO A 32 9.83 -2.09 -0.05
C PRO A 32 11.33 -2.14 -0.35
N TYR A 33 11.89 -1.02 -0.78
CA TYR A 33 13.34 -0.85 -0.97
C TYR A 33 13.89 0.22 -0.01
N PRO A 34 15.21 0.24 0.26
CA PRO A 34 15.85 1.23 1.11
C PRO A 34 15.53 2.67 0.68
N LEU A 35 15.30 3.58 1.63
CA LEU A 35 15.12 5.01 1.34
C LEU A 35 16.27 5.59 0.49
N THR A 36 17.50 5.11 0.71
CA THR A 36 18.71 5.52 -0.02
C THR A 36 18.68 5.19 -1.52
N ASN A 37 17.78 4.32 -1.98
CA ASN A 37 17.63 3.99 -3.41
C ASN A 37 16.85 5.06 -4.19
N TYR A 38 16.29 6.06 -3.49
CA TYR A 38 15.47 7.10 -4.08
C TYR A 38 16.16 8.46 -3.91
N THR A 39 16.17 9.25 -4.99
CA THR A 39 16.67 10.63 -4.98
C THR A 39 15.50 11.59 -5.09
N PHE A 40 15.49 12.62 -4.26
CA PHE A 40 14.47 13.66 -4.27
C PHE A 40 14.99 14.88 -5.01
N GLY A 41 14.53 15.06 -6.24
CA GLY A 41 14.79 16.26 -7.02
C GLY A 41 13.83 17.40 -6.64
N THR A 42 14.23 18.63 -6.96
CA THR A 42 13.36 19.80 -6.89
C THR A 42 12.71 20.04 -8.25
N LYS A 43 11.42 20.40 -8.25
CA LYS A 43 10.69 20.86 -9.44
C LYS A 43 10.13 22.26 -9.18
N GLU A 44 9.63 22.90 -10.23
CA GLU A 44 8.92 24.17 -10.10
C GLU A 44 7.74 24.07 -9.12
N PRO A 45 7.47 25.13 -8.33
CA PRO A 45 6.37 25.14 -7.38
C PRO A 45 5.04 24.82 -8.05
N LEU A 46 4.29 23.89 -7.46
CA LEU A 46 2.93 23.58 -7.87
C LEU A 46 1.95 24.31 -6.95
N TYR A 47 1.30 25.33 -7.49
CA TYR A 47 0.27 26.08 -6.78
C TYR A 47 -1.03 25.27 -6.71
N GLU A 48 -1.76 25.44 -5.61
CA GLU A 48 -3.10 24.89 -5.49
C GLU A 48 -4.05 25.60 -6.44
N LYS A 49 -5.07 24.86 -6.88
CA LYS A 49 -6.13 25.43 -7.71
C LYS A 49 -6.95 26.48 -6.96
N ASP A 50 -7.05 26.36 -5.63
CA ASP A 50 -7.81 27.26 -4.78
C ASP A 50 -6.88 28.15 -3.98
N SER A 51 -7.16 29.45 -4.00
CA SER A 51 -6.45 30.45 -3.20
C SER A 51 -6.94 30.54 -1.75
N SER A 52 -8.08 29.92 -1.43
CA SER A 52 -8.67 29.89 -0.09
C SER A 52 -9.55 28.65 0.12
N VAL A 53 -9.85 28.35 1.39
CA VAL A 53 -10.82 27.30 1.75
C VAL A 53 -12.21 27.62 1.21
N ALA A 54 -12.62 28.89 1.23
CA ALA A 54 -13.91 29.32 0.69
C ALA A 54 -14.01 29.07 -0.83
N ALA A 55 -12.96 29.42 -1.60
CA ALA A 55 -12.90 29.16 -3.03
C ALA A 55 -12.99 27.66 -3.35
N ARG A 56 -12.35 26.83 -2.53
CA ARG A 56 -12.41 25.37 -2.66
C ARG A 56 -13.83 24.82 -2.50
N PHE A 57 -14.58 25.31 -1.51
CA PHE A 57 -15.98 24.91 -1.31
C PHE A 57 -16.90 25.41 -2.42
N GLN A 58 -16.69 26.64 -2.90
CA GLN A 58 -17.44 27.17 -4.03
C GLN A 58 -17.24 26.31 -5.27
N ARG A 59 -15.98 26.02 -5.64
CA ARG A 59 -15.69 25.14 -6.79
C ARG A 59 -16.30 23.76 -6.61
N MET A 60 -16.22 23.17 -5.41
CA MET A 60 -16.80 21.85 -5.15
C MET A 60 -18.32 21.83 -5.39
N THR A 61 -19.01 22.93 -5.06
CA THR A 61 -20.45 23.08 -5.30
C THR A 61 -20.74 23.21 -6.79
N GLU A 62 -20.01 24.08 -7.49
CA GLU A 62 -20.16 24.28 -8.94
C GLU A 62 -19.83 23.01 -9.74
N GLU A 63 -18.79 22.26 -9.35
CA GLU A 63 -18.46 20.96 -9.95
C GLU A 63 -19.58 19.94 -9.68
N PHE A 64 -20.15 19.93 -8.48
CA PHE A 64 -21.26 19.03 -8.16
C PHE A 64 -22.47 19.26 -9.05
N ASP A 65 -22.85 20.51 -9.28
CA ASP A 65 -24.02 20.84 -10.12
C ASP A 65 -23.80 20.46 -11.59
N ASN A 66 -22.55 20.54 -12.08
CA ASN A 66 -22.22 20.29 -13.48
C ASN A 66 -21.90 18.82 -13.80
N ILE A 67 -21.12 18.15 -12.95
CA ILE A 67 -20.57 16.80 -13.21
C ILE A 67 -20.93 15.77 -12.12
N GLY A 68 -21.65 16.19 -11.07
CA GLY A 68 -22.03 15.36 -9.95
C GLY A 68 -20.88 15.11 -8.96
N MET A 69 -20.94 13.98 -8.25
CA MET A 69 -20.01 13.69 -7.17
C MET A 69 -18.54 13.62 -7.63
N THR A 70 -17.69 14.45 -7.02
CA THR A 70 -16.25 14.47 -7.26
C THR A 70 -15.61 13.12 -6.92
N ARG A 71 -14.70 12.64 -7.79
CA ARG A 71 -13.91 11.43 -7.58
C ARG A 71 -12.44 11.80 -7.40
N THR A 72 -11.86 11.43 -6.26
CA THR A 72 -10.45 11.68 -5.93
C THR A 72 -9.71 10.36 -5.70
N VAL A 73 -8.41 10.34 -6.01
CA VAL A 73 -7.54 9.18 -5.77
C VAL A 73 -6.26 9.63 -5.08
N GLU A 74 -5.81 8.83 -4.12
CA GLU A 74 -4.56 9.05 -3.40
C GLU A 74 -3.68 7.82 -3.52
N GLY A 75 -2.37 8.02 -3.67
CA GLY A 75 -1.38 6.95 -3.78
C GLY A 75 -0.58 6.83 -2.47
N VAL A 76 -0.42 5.60 -1.98
CA VAL A 76 0.46 5.31 -0.85
C VAL A 76 1.78 4.74 -1.36
N LEU A 77 2.87 5.46 -1.11
CA LEU A 77 4.22 5.02 -1.45
C LEU A 77 4.93 4.58 -0.17
N THR A 78 5.52 3.38 -0.20
CA THR A 78 6.21 2.78 0.96
C THR A 78 7.66 2.44 0.62
N VAL A 79 8.57 2.86 1.49
CA VAL A 79 10.01 2.52 1.47
C VAL A 79 10.40 1.92 2.81
N HIS A 80 11.64 1.49 2.99
CA HIS A 80 12.13 1.09 4.31
C HIS A 80 13.46 1.76 4.69
N GLU A 81 13.64 1.98 5.99
CA GLU A 81 14.91 2.40 6.57
C GLU A 81 15.11 1.58 7.84
N HIS A 82 16.29 1.00 8.05
CA HIS A 82 16.57 0.13 9.22
C HIS A 82 15.54 -1.01 9.43
N ARG A 83 14.95 -1.53 8.34
CA ARG A 83 13.86 -2.55 8.32
C ARG A 83 12.51 -2.07 8.87
N LEU A 84 12.32 -0.76 9.00
CA LEU A 84 11.06 -0.14 9.36
C LEU A 84 10.41 0.47 8.11
N PRO A 85 9.13 0.14 7.82
CA PRO A 85 8.43 0.73 6.69
C PRO A 85 8.12 2.22 6.95
N HIS A 86 8.32 3.05 5.93
CA HIS A 86 8.06 4.48 5.94
C HIS A 86 7.09 4.84 4.80
N VAL A 87 6.10 5.67 5.10
CA VAL A 87 5.18 6.23 4.10
C VAL A 87 5.72 7.59 3.64
N LEU A 88 5.79 7.80 2.34
CA LEU A 88 6.20 9.09 1.78
C LEU A 88 5.03 10.08 1.85
N LEU A 89 5.28 11.22 2.47
CA LEU A 89 4.32 12.32 2.57
C LEU A 89 4.84 13.54 1.81
N LEU A 90 3.94 14.22 1.11
CA LEU A 90 4.24 15.54 0.57
C LEU A 90 4.07 16.56 1.70
N HIS A 91 5.19 17.07 2.23
CA HIS A 91 5.17 18.12 3.22
C HIS A 91 4.84 19.46 2.53
N ARG A 92 3.55 19.83 2.48
CA ARG A 92 3.13 21.16 2.04
C ARG A 92 2.74 21.99 3.26
N PHE A 93 3.26 23.20 3.32
CA PHE A 93 3.05 24.16 4.41
C PHE A 93 1.77 25.01 4.25
N ASN A 94 0.89 24.72 3.28
CA ASN A 94 -0.29 25.56 3.02
C ASN A 94 -1.44 25.23 3.98
N PHE A 95 -1.39 25.83 5.17
CA PHE A 95 -2.60 26.20 5.89
C PHE A 95 -3.16 27.46 5.24
N ILE A 96 -4.09 27.29 4.31
CA ILE A 96 -4.83 28.40 3.74
C ILE A 96 -5.91 28.81 4.75
N TYR A 97 -5.51 29.49 5.82
CA TYR A 97 -6.42 30.24 6.69
C TYR A 97 -6.40 31.71 6.28
N ASN A 98 -7.29 32.06 5.35
CA ASN A 98 -7.88 33.40 5.26
C ASN A 98 -9.28 33.24 4.68
#